data_AF-A0A2U1QY20-F1
#
_entry.id   AF-A0A2U1QY20-F1
#
_cell.length_a   1.000
_cell.length_b   1.000
_cell.length_c   1.000
_cell.angle_alpha   90.00
_cell.angle_beta   90.00
_cell.angle_gamma   90.00
#
_symmetry.space_group_name_H-M   'P 1'
#
loop_
_entity.id
_entity.type
_entity.pdbx_description
1 polymer ?
#
loop_
_entity_poly.entity_id
_entity_poly.type
_entity_poly.pdbx_seq_one_letter_code
_entity_poly.pdbx_strand_id
1 'polypeptide(L)' 'MNNRIKYTAFFLAILLLGLIISCSESSDSADISSSSNCPTKTCGDFKSQSQAQSAYDSNKSCYKNLDSDGDGIACENLSK' A
#
# COMPACT_ATOMS: atom_id res chain seq x y z
N MET A 1 -3.29 26.75 42.71
CA MET A 1 -3.73 25.58 41.90
C MET A 1 -4.11 25.98 40.48
N ASN A 2 -3.37 26.93 39.89
CA ASN A 2 -3.84 27.64 38.70
C ASN A 2 -3.10 27.13 37.45
N ASN A 3 -1.92 26.55 37.65
CA ASN A 3 -1.12 25.99 36.56
C ASN A 3 -1.60 24.57 36.20
N ARG A 4 -2.11 23.79 37.16
CA ARG A 4 -2.71 22.47 36.88
C ARG A 4 -3.93 22.62 35.97
N ILE A 5 -4.82 23.57 36.24
CA ILE A 5 -5.99 23.88 35.38
C ILE A 5 -5.53 24.34 33.99
N LYS A 6 -4.48 25.18 33.90
CA LYS A 6 -3.90 25.62 32.63
C LYS A 6 -3.30 24.47 31.82
N TYR A 7 -2.54 23.55 32.44
CA TYR A 7 -1.97 22.39 31.75
C TYR A 7 -3.05 21.40 31.32
N THR A 8 -4.13 21.25 32.09
CA THR A 8 -5.26 20.38 31.73
C THR A 8 -6.03 20.97 30.55
N ALA A 9 -6.27 22.28 30.52
CA ALA A 9 -6.87 22.99 29.38
C ALA A 9 -5.97 22.97 28.13
N PHE A 10 -4.65 23.06 28.31
CA PHE A 10 -3.68 22.99 27.21
C PHE A 10 -3.58 21.57 26.62
N PHE A 11 -3.60 20.53 27.46
CA PHE A 11 -3.67 19.13 27.03
C PHE A 11 -4.98 18.81 26.28
N LEU A 12 -6.12 19.33 26.75
CA LEU A 12 -7.41 19.19 26.08
C LEU A 12 -7.46 19.91 24.73
N ALA A 13 -6.77 21.05 24.59
CA ALA A 13 -6.67 21.76 23.32
C ALA A 13 -5.79 21.02 22.29
N ILE A 14 -4.72 20.36 22.72
CA ILE A 14 -3.87 19.52 21.85
C ILE A 14 -4.63 18.27 21.39
N LEU A 15 -5.48 17.69 22.25
CA LEU A 15 -6.29 16.51 21.93
C LEU A 15 -7.43 16.82 20.92
N LEU A 16 -7.89 18.07 20.87
CA LEU A 16 -8.87 18.54 19.88
C LEU A 16 -8.24 19.04 18.57
N LEU A 17 -6.98 19.50 18.58
CA LEU A 17 -6.23 19.85 17.37
C LEU A 17 -5.67 18.63 16.60
N GLY A 18 -5.70 17.44 17.20
CA GLY A 18 -5.31 16.18 16.55
C GLY A 18 -6.35 15.60 15.57
N LEU A 19 -7.50 16.26 15.39
CA LEU A 19 -8.54 15.89 14.43
C LEU A 19 -8.33 16.46 13.02
N ILE A 20 -7.11 16.88 12.67
CA ILE A 20 -6.66 16.81 11.28
C ILE A 20 -6.09 15.42 11.03
N ILE A 21 -7.01 14.46 10.95
CA ILE A 21 -6.82 13.28 10.12
C ILE A 21 -6.63 13.83 8.70
N SER A 22 -5.39 14.21 8.37
CA SER A 22 -4.94 13.98 7.01
C SER A 22 -5.17 12.49 6.85
N CYS A 23 -6.12 12.12 6.00
CA CYS A 23 -6.09 10.82 5.40
C CYS A 23 -4.70 10.72 4.78
N SER A 24 -3.73 10.12 5.48
CA SER A 24 -2.95 9.13 4.78
C SER A 24 -4.03 8.18 4.30
N GLU A 25 -4.37 8.33 3.03
CA GLU A 25 -5.04 7.28 2.29
C GLU A 25 -4.08 6.09 2.41
N SER A 26 -4.22 5.31 3.49
CA SER A 26 -4.04 3.88 3.37
C SER A 26 -5.18 3.47 2.45
N SER A 27 -4.95 3.63 1.15
CA SER A 27 -5.84 3.20 0.09
C SER A 27 -5.75 1.68 0.01
N ASP A 28 -6.10 1.01 1.09
CA ASP A 28 -6.65 -0.33 1.02
C ASP A 28 -8.11 -0.14 0.61
N SER A 29 -8.32 0.17 -0.67
CA SER A 29 -9.64 0.22 -1.29
C SER A 29 -9.53 -0.18 -2.74
N ALA A 30 -10.16 -1.31 -3.00
CA ALA A 30 -10.31 -1.96 -4.28
C ALA A 30 -10.73 -0.98 -5.38
N ASP A 31 -10.12 -1.19 -6.55
CA ASP A 31 -10.71 -1.04 -7.87
C ASP A 31 -11.69 0.12 -8.03
N ILE A 32 -11.14 1.33 -8.13
CA ILE A 32 -11.74 2.38 -8.94
C ILE A 32 -10.67 2.79 -9.93
N SER A 33 -10.99 2.61 -11.22
CA SER A 33 -10.22 2.94 -12.40
C SER A 33 -9.80 4.42 -12.42
N SER A 34 -8.88 4.76 -11.52
CA SER A 34 -7.90 5.80 -11.73
C SER A 34 -7.10 5.35 -12.93
N SER A 35 -6.69 6.27 -13.78
CA SER A 35 -5.77 6.04 -14.88
C SER A 35 -4.37 5.66 -14.37
N SER A 36 -4.30 4.58 -13.58
CA SER A 36 -3.07 3.94 -13.12
C SER A 36 -2.43 3.32 -14.35
N ASN A 37 -1.29 3.90 -14.76
CA ASN A 37 -0.45 3.38 -15.86
C ASN A 37 0.25 2.06 -15.46
N CYS A 38 -0.44 1.19 -14.72
CA CYS A 38 0.09 -0.10 -14.35
C CYS A 38 0.15 -1.00 -15.57
N PRO A 39 1.30 -1.63 -15.84
CA PRO A 39 1.43 -2.55 -16.96
C PRO A 39 0.53 -3.77 -16.76
N THR A 40 -0.17 -4.20 -17.81
CA THR A 40 -1.09 -5.34 -17.78
C THR A 40 -0.40 -6.68 -18.00
N LYS A 41 0.88 -6.81 -17.61
CA LYS A 41 1.63 -8.07 -17.84
C LYS A 41 1.11 -9.15 -16.92
N THR A 42 1.04 -10.36 -17.44
CA THR A 42 0.63 -11.58 -16.77
C THR A 42 1.80 -12.56 -16.72
N CYS A 43 1.65 -13.66 -15.98
CA CYS A 43 2.69 -14.70 -15.94
C CYS A 43 3.06 -15.26 -17.33
N GLY A 44 2.12 -15.26 -18.29
CA GLY A 44 2.38 -15.70 -19.67
C GLY A 44 3.32 -14.78 -20.46
N ASP A 45 3.55 -13.55 -19.99
CA ASP A 45 4.46 -12.58 -20.63
C ASP A 45 5.92 -12.76 -20.20
N PHE A 46 6.19 -13.66 -19.24
CA PHE A 46 7.53 -13.90 -18.69
C PHE A 46 8.04 -15.29 -19.07
N LYS A 47 9.36 -15.39 -19.28
CA LYS A 47 10.01 -16.66 -19.66
C LYS A 47 10.32 -17.53 -18.44
N SER A 48 10.49 -16.92 -17.27
CA SER A 48 10.82 -17.62 -16.04
C SER A 48 10.25 -16.91 -14.82
N GLN A 49 10.15 -17.66 -13.72
CA GLN A 49 9.71 -17.18 -12.42
C GLN A 49 10.58 -16.01 -11.95
N SER A 50 11.91 -16.11 -12.10
CA SER A 50 12.86 -15.05 -11.72
C SER A 50 12.61 -13.72 -12.46
N GLN A 51 12.25 -13.79 -13.75
CA GLN A 51 11.92 -12.60 -14.54
C GLN A 51 10.61 -11.96 -14.07
N ALA A 52 9.59 -12.77 -13.78
CA ALA A 52 8.31 -12.31 -13.25
C ALA A 52 8.49 -11.70 -11.84
N GLN A 53 9.27 -12.34 -10.98
CA GLN A 53 9.61 -11.86 -9.64
C GLN A 53 10.27 -10.49 -9.69
N SER A 54 11.23 -10.30 -10.60
CA SER A 54 11.90 -9.01 -10.78
C SER A 54 10.92 -7.90 -11.17
N ALA A 55 9.91 -8.22 -12.00
CA ALA A 55 8.87 -7.27 -12.36
C ALA A 55 7.94 -6.98 -11.17
N TYR A 56 7.48 -8.00 -10.46
CA TYR A 56 6.68 -7.86 -9.25
C TYR A 56 7.37 -6.99 -8.20
N ASP A 57 8.64 -7.26 -7.89
CA ASP A 57 9.41 -6.51 -6.91
C ASP A 57 9.68 -5.06 -7.34
N SER A 58 9.70 -4.77 -8.64
CA SER A 58 9.84 -3.40 -9.14
C SER A 58 8.64 -2.51 -8.82
N ASN A 59 7.43 -3.09 -8.76
CA ASN A 59 6.20 -2.39 -8.39
C ASN A 59 5.08 -3.40 -8.03
N LYS A 60 5.04 -3.78 -6.75
CA LYS A 60 4.09 -4.78 -6.24
C LYS A 60 2.63 -4.35 -6.40
N SER A 61 2.34 -3.06 -6.33
CA SER A 61 0.99 -2.53 -6.51
C SER A 61 0.51 -2.69 -7.95
N CYS A 62 1.37 -2.39 -8.94
CA CYS A 62 1.01 -2.52 -10.35
C CYS A 62 1.04 -3.96 -10.86
N TYR A 63 1.89 -4.80 -10.28
CA TYR A 63 2.07 -6.19 -10.68
C TYR A 63 1.45 -7.17 -9.68
N LYS A 64 0.49 -6.73 -8.85
CA LYS A 64 -0.19 -7.60 -7.87
C LYS A 64 -0.77 -8.87 -8.51
N ASN A 65 -1.10 -8.82 -9.80
CA ASN A 65 -1.64 -9.95 -10.55
C ASN A 65 -0.60 -11.04 -10.88
N LEU A 66 0.70 -10.77 -10.70
CA LEU A 66 1.75 -11.77 -10.87
C LEU A 66 1.87 -12.70 -9.65
N ASP A 67 1.36 -12.29 -8.49
CA ASP A 67 1.37 -13.01 -7.21
C ASP A 67 -0.09 -13.10 -6.73
N SER A 68 -0.83 -14.05 -7.28
CA SER A 68 -2.30 -14.09 -7.14
C SER A 68 -2.77 -14.59 -5.78
N ASP A 69 -1.96 -15.38 -5.09
CA ASP A 69 -2.22 -15.88 -3.74
C ASP A 69 -1.58 -14.98 -2.66
N GLY A 70 -0.67 -14.09 -3.04
CA GLY A 70 -0.12 -13.06 -2.16
C GLY A 70 0.93 -13.60 -1.20
N ASP A 71 1.61 -14.69 -1.56
CA ASP A 71 2.67 -15.30 -0.74
C ASP A 71 4.04 -14.60 -0.92
N GLY A 72 4.11 -13.66 -1.88
CA GLY A 72 5.29 -12.89 -2.22
C GLY A 72 6.15 -13.51 -3.32
N ILE A 73 5.73 -14.66 -3.89
CA ILE A 73 6.39 -15.37 -4.96
C ILE A 73 5.58 -15.20 -6.24
N ALA A 74 6.05 -14.34 -7.14
CA ALA A 74 5.37 -14.12 -8.40
C ALA A 74 5.52 -15.32 -9.34
N CYS A 75 4.40 -15.73 -9.93
CA CYS A 75 4.31 -16.72 -11.00
C CYS A 75 5.06 -18.03 -10.67
N GLU A 76 4.82 -18.61 -9.51
CA GLU A 76 5.50 -19.83 -9.00
C GLU A 76 5.37 -21.06 -9.92
N ASN A 77 4.39 -21.03 -10.83
CA ASN A 77 4.18 -22.07 -11.84
C ASN A 77 5.15 -22.00 -13.02
N LEU A 78 5.91 -20.91 -13.18
CA LEU A 78 6.94 -20.80 -14.21
C LEU A 78 8.23 -21.53 -13.79
N SER A 79 8.95 -22.05 -14.78
CA SER A 79 10.30 -22.59 -14.56
C SER A 79 11.23 -21.50 -14.00
N LYS A 80 12.16 -21.88 -13.12
CA LYS A 80 13.18 -20.95 -12.60
C LYS A 80 14.21 -20.58 -13.67
#